data_AF-A0A2N2F2Q2-F1
#
_entry.id   AF-A0A2N2F2Q2-F1
#
_cell.length_a   1.000
_cell.length_b   1.000
_cell.length_c   1.000
_cell.angle_alpha   90.00
_cell.angle_beta   90.00
_cell.angle_gamma   90.00
#
_symmetry.space_group_name_H-M   'P 1'
#
loop_
_entity.id
_entity.type
_entity.pdbx_description
1 polymer ?
#
loop_
_entity_poly.entity_id
_entity_poly.type
_entity_poly.pdbx_seq_one_letter_code
_entity_poly.pdbx_strand_id
1 'polypeptide(L)'
;MDGIYEKLFEDTMRFTINLGDVLKLPLIVILIGNIFYSLMLVLKVKILVDTVESENAGKIKALVYINLLVSLVVALLATFIILLG
;
A
#
# COMPACT_ATOMS: atom_id res chain seq x y z
N MET A 1 -12.68 -26.42 40.99
CA MET A 1 -11.96 -26.39 39.69
C MET A 1 -11.87 -24.92 39.27
N ASP A 2 -11.36 -24.06 40.16
CA ASP A 2 -11.79 -22.64 40.14
C ASP A 2 -10.70 -21.69 39.61
N GLY A 3 -9.48 -22.18 39.37
CA GLY A 3 -8.36 -21.36 38.93
C GLY A 3 -7.97 -21.48 37.46
N ILE A 4 -8.69 -22.27 36.65
CA ILE A 4 -8.38 -22.44 35.22
C ILE A 4 -9.07 -21.36 34.39
N TYR A 5 -10.33 -21.04 34.71
CA TYR A 5 -11.09 -20.00 34.02
C TYR A 5 -10.52 -18.61 34.29
N GLU A 6 -10.08 -18.34 35.51
CA GLU A 6 -9.49 -17.05 35.90
C GLU A 6 -8.17 -16.78 35.15
N LYS A 7 -7.32 -17.80 35.00
CA LYS A 7 -6.07 -17.72 34.22
C LYS A 7 -6.30 -17.57 32.72
N LEU A 8 -7.35 -18.20 32.16
CA LEU A 8 -7.71 -18.03 30.75
C LEU A 8 -8.21 -16.61 30.46
N PHE A 9 -9.00 -16.02 31.36
CA PHE A 9 -9.46 -14.64 31.21
C PHE A 9 -8.33 -13.61 31.39
N GLU A 10 -7.36 -13.88 32.27
CA GLU A 10 -6.20 -13.00 32.49
C GLU A 10 -5.24 -12.99 31.28
N ASP A 11 -5.06 -14.13 30.61
CA ASP A 11 -4.19 -14.24 29.42
C ASP A 11 -4.84 -13.64 28.15
N THR A 12 -6.18 -13.74 28.02
CA THR A 12 -6.90 -13.13 26.89
C THR A 12 -6.91 -11.59 26.93
N MET A 13 -6.69 -11.00 28.12
CA MET A 13 -6.66 -9.55 28.34
C MET A 13 -5.25 -8.94 28.31
N ARG A 14 -4.21 -9.74 28.02
CA ARG A 14 -2.91 -9.19 27.62
C ARG A 14 -2.94 -8.83 26.14
N PHE A 15 -3.78 -7.86 25.79
CA PHE A 15 -3.58 -7.03 24.60
C PHE A 15 -2.27 -6.27 24.81
N THR A 16 -1.14 -6.95 24.63
CA THR A 16 0.14 -6.30 24.38
C THR A 16 -0.01 -5.67 23.02
N ILE A 17 -0.55 -4.46 23.00
CA ILE A 17 -0.62 -3.63 21.82
C ILE A 17 0.82 -3.24 21.52
N ASN A 18 1.47 -4.04 20.71
CA ASN A 18 2.74 -3.66 20.13
C ASN A 18 2.45 -2.47 19.20
N LEU A 19 2.83 -1.27 19.63
CA LEU A 19 2.59 -0.03 18.88
C LEU A 19 3.14 -0.13 17.44
N GLY A 20 4.20 -0.91 17.24
CA GLY A 20 4.74 -1.25 15.93
C GLY A 20 3.75 -2.03 15.06
N ASP A 21 3.09 -3.05 15.61
CA ASP A 21 2.14 -3.87 14.84
C ASP A 21 0.84 -3.13 14.53
N VAL A 22 0.41 -2.21 15.40
CA VAL A 22 -0.73 -1.32 15.11
C VAL A 22 -0.41 -0.36 13.97
N LEU A 23 0.83 0.13 13.86
CA LEU A 23 1.23 1.06 12.79
C LEU A 23 1.38 0.36 11.43
N LYS A 24 1.69 -0.93 11.40
CA LYS A 24 1.81 -1.72 10.15
C LYS A 24 0.49 -1.76 9.37
N LEU A 25 -0.63 -1.87 10.08
CA LEU A 25 -1.96 -2.01 9.47
C LEU A 25 -2.39 -0.79 8.61
N PRO A 26 -2.34 0.47 9.10
CA PRO A 26 -2.61 1.64 8.26
C PRO A 26 -1.53 1.85 7.17
N LEU A 27 -0.28 1.47 7.42
CA LEU A 27 0.80 1.52 6.42
C LEU A 27 0.51 0.64 5.19
N ILE A 28 0.00 -0.57 5.42
CA ILE A 28 -0.42 -1.49 4.34
C ILE A 28 -1.57 -0.87 3.53
N VAL A 29 -2.55 -0.25 4.20
CA VAL A 29 -3.68 0.42 3.52
C VAL A 29 -3.19 1.56 2.64
N ILE A 30 -2.25 2.38 3.12
CA ILE A 30 -1.62 3.45 2.33
C ILE A 30 -0.89 2.87 1.12
N LEU A 31 -0.19 1.74 1.29
CA LEU A 31 0.53 1.08 0.20
C LEU A 31 -0.42 0.63 -0.91
N ILE A 32 -1.52 -0.02 -0.54
CA ILE A 32 -2.55 -0.47 -1.49
C ILE A 32 -3.16 0.74 -2.21
N GLY A 33 -3.46 1.81 -1.46
CA GLY A 33 -3.94 3.07 -2.03
C GLY A 33 -2.97 3.67 -3.04
N ASN A 34 -1.66 3.60 -2.79
CA ASN A 34 -0.64 4.12 -3.69
C ASN A 34 -0.56 3.32 -5.00
N ILE A 35 -0.62 1.98 -4.93
CA ILE A 35 -0.70 1.14 -6.13
C ILE A 35 -1.95 1.47 -6.92
N PHE A 36 -3.10 1.58 -6.25
CA PHE A 36 -4.37 1.88 -6.90
C PHE A 36 -4.36 3.26 -7.57
N TYR A 37 -3.80 4.27 -6.89
CA TYR A 37 -3.61 5.61 -7.43
C TYR A 37 -2.72 5.59 -8.67
N SER A 38 -1.59 4.88 -8.61
CA SER A 38 -0.68 4.73 -9.74
C SER A 38 -1.35 4.08 -10.95
N LEU A 39 -2.15 3.03 -10.74
CA LEU A 39 -2.94 2.40 -11.82
C LEU A 39 -3.97 3.37 -12.41
N MET A 40 -4.67 4.12 -11.56
CA MET A 40 -5.65 5.10 -12.02
C MET A 40 -5.01 6.22 -12.85
N LEU A 41 -3.79 6.65 -12.49
CA LEU A 41 -3.02 7.65 -13.20
C LEU A 41 -2.64 7.16 -14.61
N VAL A 42 -2.27 5.89 -14.74
CA VAL A 42 -2.04 5.27 -16.07
C VAL A 42 -3.30 5.31 -16.93
N LEU A 43 -4.44 4.92 -16.38
CA LEU A 43 -5.71 4.94 -17.13
C LEU A 43 -6.10 6.35 -17.58
N LYS A 44 -6.01 7.34 -16.68
CA LYS A 44 -6.33 8.75 -17.01
C LYS A 44 -5.44 9.29 -18.12
N VAL A 45 -4.14 9.00 -18.07
CA VAL A 45 -3.20 9.47 -19.08
C VAL A 45 -3.41 8.75 -20.41
N LYS A 46 -3.75 7.46 -20.37
CA LYS A 46 -4.07 6.71 -21.58
C LYS A 46 -5.29 7.33 -22.29
N ILE A 47 -6.35 7.60 -21.53
CA ILE A 47 -7.55 8.28 -22.05
C ILE A 47 -7.20 9.66 -22.59
N LEU A 48 -6.41 10.46 -21.86
CA LEU A 48 -6.03 11.81 -22.26
C LEU A 48 -5.23 11.83 -23.57
N VAL A 49 -4.32 10.87 -23.74
CA VAL A 49 -3.53 10.75 -24.97
C VAL A 49 -4.34 10.19 -26.13
N ASP A 50 -5.29 9.31 -25.86
CA ASP A 50 -6.14 8.72 -26.90
C ASP A 50 -7.29 9.68 -27.32
N THR A 51 -7.56 10.74 -26.55
CA THR A 51 -8.64 11.73 -26.82
C THR A 51 -8.14 13.13 -27.21
N VAL A 52 -6.92 13.49 -26.82
CA VAL A 52 -6.30 14.76 -27.21
C VAL A 52 -5.11 14.43 -28.12
N GLU A 53 -5.23 14.76 -29.42
CA GLU A 53 -4.10 14.79 -30.34
C GLU A 53 -3.12 15.89 -29.89
N SER A 54 -2.32 15.57 -28.88
CA SER A 54 -1.27 16.43 -28.38
C SER A 54 0.04 16.01 -29.04
N GLU A 55 0.73 16.96 -29.67
CA GLU A 55 2.03 16.80 -30.33
C GLU A 55 3.13 16.20 -29.41
N ASN A 56 2.93 16.23 -28.08
CA ASN A 56 3.81 15.65 -27.06
C ASN A 56 3.25 14.40 -26.35
N ALA A 57 2.16 13.82 -26.87
CA ALA A 57 1.48 12.63 -26.35
C ALA A 57 2.40 11.46 -25.99
N GLY A 58 3.46 11.23 -26.78
CA GLY A 58 4.43 10.16 -26.55
C GLY A 58 5.24 10.33 -25.27
N LYS A 59 5.67 11.57 -24.94
CA LYS A 59 6.46 11.85 -23.73
C LYS A 59 5.62 11.67 -22.47
N ILE A 60 4.34 12.07 -22.52
CA ILE A 60 3.42 11.94 -21.39
C ILE A 60 3.10 10.46 -21.11
N LYS A 61 2.89 9.63 -22.16
CA LYS A 61 2.77 8.17 -22.00
C LYS A 61 4.00 7.57 -21.32
N ALA A 62 5.21 7.93 -21.78
CA ALA A 62 6.45 7.39 -21.21
C ALA A 62 6.65 7.74 -19.73
N LEU A 63 6.40 9.00 -19.35
CA LEU A 63 6.55 9.49 -17.97
C LEU A 63 5.63 8.75 -16.99
N VAL A 64 4.45 8.36 -17.46
CA VAL A 64 3.44 7.68 -16.66
C VAL A 64 3.73 6.19 -16.51
N TYR A 65 4.31 5.57 -17.54
CA TYR A 65 4.88 4.23 -17.40
C TYR A 65 6.04 4.20 -16.40
N ILE A 66 6.91 5.21 -16.41
CA ILE A 66 7.99 5.34 -15.40
C ILE A 66 7.39 5.49 -14.00
N ASN A 67 6.37 6.34 -13.83
CA ASN A 67 5.70 6.50 -12.54
C ASN A 67 5.11 5.18 -12.03
N LEU A 68 4.51 4.37 -12.90
CA LEU A 68 4.00 3.06 -12.53
C LEU A 68 5.13 2.11 -12.12
N LEU A 69 6.24 2.10 -12.86
CA LEU A 69 7.40 1.26 -12.57
C LEU A 69 8.03 1.63 -11.21
N VAL A 70 8.24 2.93 -10.96
CA VAL A 70 8.76 3.45 -9.69
C VAL A 70 7.80 3.14 -8.54
N SER A 71 6.50 3.37 -8.72
CA SER A 71 5.50 3.08 -7.69
C SER A 71 5.47 1.59 -7.33
N LEU A 72 5.66 0.70 -8.31
CA LEU A 72 5.71 -0.73 -8.10
C LEU A 72 6.98 -1.16 -7.34
N VAL A 73 8.14 -0.60 -7.68
CA VAL A 73 9.40 -0.85 -6.96
C VAL A 73 9.33 -0.34 -5.52
N VAL A 74 8.81 0.88 -5.32
CA VAL A 74 8.63 1.46 -3.98
C VAL A 74 7.65 0.63 -3.16
N ALA A 75 6.55 0.16 -3.75
CA ALA A 75 5.60 -0.71 -3.06
C ALA A 75 6.23 -2.07 -2.66
N LEU A 76 7.05 -2.67 -3.52
CA LEU A 76 7.80 -3.88 -3.17
C LEU A 76 8.75 -3.63 -1.99
N LEU A 77 9.58 -2.59 -2.07
CA LEU A 77 10.52 -2.24 -1.00
C LEU A 77 9.80 -1.94 0.31
N ALA A 78 8.71 -1.18 0.26
CA ALA A 78 7.93 -0.87 1.44
C ALA A 78 7.25 -2.12 2.05
N THR A 79 6.80 -3.06 1.21
CA THR A 79 6.28 -4.35 1.69
C THR A 79 7.36 -5.13 2.45
N PHE A 80 8.58 -5.18 1.91
CA PHE A 80 9.71 -5.83 2.60
C PHE A 80 10.03 -5.16 3.94
N ILE A 81 10.05 -3.82 3.98
CA ILE A 81 10.30 -3.06 5.22
C ILE A 81 9.21 -3.34 6.27
N ILE A 82 7.94 -3.41 5.87
CA ILE A 82 6.82 -3.69 6.77
C ILE A 82 6.89 -5.13 7.32
N LEU A 83 7.35 -6.09 6.52
CA LEU A 83 7.48 -7.50 6.91
C LEU A 83 8.72 -7.76 7.79
N LEU A 84 9.82 -7.07 7.53
CA LEU A 84 11.09 -7.23 8.25
C LEU A 84 11.16 -6.37 9.52
N GLY A 85 10.42 -5.26 9.56
CA GLY A 85 10.34 -4.34 10.71
C GLY A 85 9.26 -4.70 11.72
#